data_AF-A0A1I3UVX0-F1
#
_entry.id   AF-A0A1I3UVX0-F1
#
_cell.length_a   1.000
_cell.length_b   1.000
_cell.length_c   1.000
_cell.angle_alpha   90.00
_cell.angle_beta   90.00
_cell.angle_gamma   90.00
#
_symmetry.space_group_name_H-M   'P 1'
#
loop_
_entity.id
_entity.type
_entity.pdbx_description
1 polymer ?
#
loop_
_entity_poly.entity_id
_entity_poly.type
_entity_poly.pdbx_seq_one_letter_code
_entity_poly.pdbx_strand_id
1 'polypeptide(L)' 'MKQLLRTTDPTQIIYAKALLSGEDIDCFEMDVHMSILEGGIGILPRRLMVRDDDLPQARRILKDNDFDLEEL' A
#
# COMPACT_ATOMS: atom_id res chain seq x y z
N MET A 1 -13.66 0.33 -0.06
CA MET A 1 -12.19 0.22 -0.06
C MET A 1 -11.66 0.55 -1.43
N LYS A 2 -10.58 1.33 -1.53
CA LYS A 2 -9.92 1.73 -2.78
C LYS A 2 -8.43 1.41 -2.73
N GLN A 3 -7.84 1.14 -3.90
CA GLN A 3 -6.40 0.93 -4.04
C GLN A 3 -5.67 2.25 -3.84
N LEU A 4 -4.65 2.22 -2.99
CA LEU A 4 -3.76 3.35 -2.72
C LEU A 4 -2.39 3.16 -3.37
N LEU A 5 -1.77 2.00 -3.16
CA LEU A 5 -0.43 1.67 -3.64
C LEU A 5 -0.43 0.25 -4.21
N ARG A 6 0.32 0.04 -5.29
CA ARG A 6 0.59 -1.28 -5.86
C ARG A 6 2.08 -1.41 -6.12
N THR A 7 2.73 -2.39 -5.51
CA THR A 7 4.20 -2.53 -5.57
C THR A 7 4.65 -3.97 -5.35
N THR A 8 5.75 -4.36 -5.97
CA THR A 8 6.46 -5.62 -5.69
C THR A 8 7.45 -5.49 -4.53
N ASP A 9 7.78 -4.26 -4.11
CA ASP A 9 8.69 -4.02 -2.99
C ASP A 9 7.94 -4.08 -1.65
N PRO A 10 8.16 -5.11 -0.81
CA PRO A 10 7.50 -5.21 0.49
C PRO A 10 7.92 -4.09 1.46
N THR A 11 9.08 -3.46 1.26
CA THR A 11 9.57 -2.35 2.10
C THR A 11 8.67 -1.13 1.96
N GLN A 12 8.24 -0.83 0.73
CA GLN A 12 7.29 0.25 0.47
C GLN A 12 5.95 0.02 1.15
N ILE A 13 5.44 -1.23 1.17
CA ILE A 13 4.21 -1.58 1.89
C ILE A 13 4.37 -1.31 3.39
N ILE A 14 5.44 -1.78 4.01
CA ILE A 14 5.69 -1.59 5.45
C ILE A 14 5.80 -0.09 5.77
N TYR A 15 6.54 0.66 4.96
CA TYR A 15 6.73 2.09 5.18
C TYR A 15 5.42 2.88 5.02
N ALA A 16 4.65 2.61 3.96
CA ALA A 16 3.34 3.24 3.75
C ALA A 16 2.40 2.98 4.93
N LYS A 17 2.36 1.73 5.43
CA LYS A 17 1.53 1.39 6.60
C LYS A 17 1.96 2.14 7.87
N ALA A 18 3.26 2.29 8.10
CA ALA A 18 3.78 3.04 9.24
C ALA A 18 3.40 4.52 9.18
N LEU A 19 3.51 5.15 8.00
CA LEU A 19 3.10 6.54 7.80
C LEU A 19 1.60 6.73 8.04
N LEU A 20 0.77 5.89 7.44
CA LEU A 20 -0.69 6.00 7.54
C LEU A 20 -1.20 5.69 8.94
N SER A 21 -0.60 4.72 9.64
CA SER A 21 -0.94 4.43 11.03
C SER A 21 -0.60 5.59 11.98
N GLY A 22 0.40 6.42 11.66
CA GLY A 22 0.71 7.63 12.43
C GLY A 22 -0.38 8.69 12.34
N GLU A 23 -1.20 8.65 11.29
CA GLU A 23 -2.29 9.59 10.99
C GLU A 23 -3.68 8.98 11.25
N ASP A 24 -3.75 7.84 11.96
CA ASP A 24 -5.00 7.10 12.26
C ASP A 24 -5.75 6.61 11.00
N ILE A 25 -5.00 6.30 9.92
CA ILE A 25 -5.59 5.78 8.67
C ILE A 25 -5.43 4.26 8.62
N ASP A 26 -6.57 3.56 8.67
CA ASP A 26 -6.64 2.11 8.50
C ASP A 26 -6.23 1.69 7.08
N CYS A 27 -5.34 0.70 7.00
CA CYS A 27 -4.87 0.14 5.74
C CYS A 27 -4.98 -1.39 5.70
N PHE A 28 -5.29 -1.92 4.53
CA PHE A 28 -5.45 -3.34 4.28
C PHE A 28 -4.57 -3.81 3.12
N GLU A 29 -3.77 -4.84 3.35
CA GLU A 29 -2.95 -5.44 2.30
C GLU A 29 -3.75 -6.52 1.56
N MET A 30 -3.85 -6.37 0.25
CA MET A 30 -4.35 -7.40 -0.67
C MET A 30 -3.17 -8.13 -1.34
N ASP A 31 -3.44 -9.37 -1.76
CA ASP A 31 -2.51 -10.24 -2.50
C ASP A 31 -1.32 -10.78 -1.66
N VAL A 32 -1.41 -10.69 -0.31
CA VAL A 32 -0.39 -11.18 0.64
C VAL A 32 -0.09 -12.68 0.48
N HIS A 33 -1.14 -13.49 0.27
CA HIS A 33 -1.01 -14.96 0.25
C HIS A 33 -0.40 -15.52 -1.04
N MET A 34 -0.40 -14.77 -2.15
CA MET A 34 0.18 -15.22 -3.42
C MET A 34 1.71 -15.34 -3.37
N SER A 35 2.37 -14.65 -2.42
CA SER A 35 3.83 -14.66 -2.25
C SER A 35 4.38 -15.97 -1.62
N ILE A 36 3.55 -16.74 -0.90
CA ILE A 36 3.97 -17.99 -0.23
C ILE A 36 3.98 -19.15 -1.22
N LEU A 37 3.06 -19.15 -2.19
CA LEU A 37 2.96 -20.19 -3.22
C LEU A 37 4.15 -20.17 -4.20
N GLU A 38 4.76 -19.00 -4.40
CA GLU A 38 5.95 -18.81 -5.27
C GLU A 38 7.29 -18.94 -4.54
N GLY A 39 7.32 -19.35 -3.27
CA GLY A 39 8.57 -19.52 -2.53
C GLY A 39 9.27 -18.22 -2.13
N GLY A 40 8.52 -17.11 -1.98
CA GLY A 40 9.05 -15.87 -1.40
C GLY A 40 9.79 -14.94 -2.36
N ILE A 41 9.73 -15.18 -3.67
CA ILE A 41 10.48 -14.41 -4.68
C ILE A 41 9.91 -12.97 -4.87
N GLY A 42 8.69 -12.70 -4.38
CA GLY A 42 8.12 -11.33 -4.36
C GLY A 42 7.77 -10.75 -5.74
N ILE A 43 7.62 -11.61 -6.75
CA ILE A 43 7.43 -11.20 -8.15
C ILE A 43 6.04 -10.60 -8.38
N LEU A 44 5.05 -11.02 -7.59
CA LEU A 44 3.68 -10.55 -7.72
C LEU A 44 3.46 -9.27 -6.90
N PRO A 45 2.95 -8.20 -7.52
CA PRO A 45 2.71 -6.94 -6.84
C PRO A 45 1.61 -7.11 -5.80
N ARG A 46 1.85 -6.55 -4.62
CA ARG A 46 0.88 -6.41 -3.53
C ARG A 46 0.18 -5.09 -3.65
N ARG A 47 -1.06 -5.03 -3.15
CA ARG A 47 -1.85 -3.80 -3.13
C ARG A 47 -2.10 -3.38 -1.69
N LEU A 48 -1.88 -2.10 -1.41
CA LEU A 48 -2.33 -1.47 -0.18
C LEU A 48 -3.65 -0.75 -0.48
N MET A 49 -4.65 -1.05 0.34
CA MET A 49 -6.01 -0.54 0.22
C MET A 49 -6.34 0.32 1.44
N VAL A 50 -7.15 1.36 1.24
CA VAL A 50 -7.71 2.21 2.31
C VAL A 50 -9.21 2.35 2.13
N ARG A 51 -9.91 2.94 3.11
CA ARG A 51 -11.32 3.32 2.94
C ARG A 51 -11.44 4.41 1.87
N ASP A 52 -12.59 4.47 1.21
CA ASP A 52 -12.81 5.42 0.11
C ASP A 52 -12.69 6.87 0.61
N ASP A 53 -13.17 7.13 1.82
CA ASP A 53 -13.12 8.45 2.46
C ASP A 53 -11.70 8.88 2.86
N ASP A 54 -10.82 7.91 3.17
CA ASP A 54 -9.43 8.18 3.57
C ASP A 54 -8.49 8.30 2.36
N LEU A 55 -8.92 7.85 1.17
CA LEU A 55 -8.09 7.79 -0.03
C LEU A 55 -7.44 9.15 -0.40
N PRO A 56 -8.14 10.29 -0.37
CA PRO A 56 -7.53 11.58 -0.71
C PRO A 56 -6.41 11.97 0.28
N GLN A 57 -6.63 11.77 1.58
CA GLN A 57 -5.66 12.08 2.62
C GLN A 57 -4.46 11.12 2.53
N ALA A 58 -4.72 9.83 2.40
CA ALA A 58 -3.69 8.80 2.29
C ALA A 58 -2.80 9.01 1.05
N ARG A 59 -3.38 9.37 -0.11
CA ARG A 59 -2.61 9.71 -1.32
C ARG A 59 -1.70 10.91 -1.07
N ARG A 60 -2.17 11.93 -0.36
CA ARG A 60 -1.37 13.12 -0.04
C ARG A 60 -0.19 12.76 0.85
N ILE A 61 -0.43 12.03 1.94
CA ILE A 61 0.63 11.59 2.87
C ILE A 61 1.71 10.81 2.13
N LEU A 62 1.33 9.84 1.30
CA LEU A 62 2.30 9.05 0.55
C LEU A 62 3.06 9.88 -0.49
N LYS A 63 2.39 10.78 -1.23
CA LYS A 63 3.06 11.68 -2.17
C LYS A 63 4.05 12.64 -1.48
N ASP A 64 3.69 13.15 -0.31
CA ASP A 64 4.56 14.02 0.50
C ASP A 64 5.79 13.26 1.05
N ASN A 65 5.79 11.92 0.98
CA ASN A 65 6.88 11.02 1.39
C ASN A 65 7.50 10.28 0.18
N ASP A 66 7.47 10.89 -1.01
CA ASP A 66 8.13 10.43 -2.24
C ASP A 66 7.64 9.08 -2.79
N PHE A 67 6.40 8.67 -2.47
CA PHE A 67 5.79 7.52 -3.14
C PHE A 67 5.29 7.88 -4.54
N ASP A 68 5.64 7.04 -5.51
CA ASP A 68 5.04 7.07 -6.84
C ASP A 68 3.73 6.27 -6.82
N LEU A 69 2.60 6.99 -6.94
CA LEU A 69 1.27 6.40 -6.90
C LEU A 69 0.66 6.43 -8.30
N GLU A 70 0.17 5.30 -8.77
CA GLU A 70 -0.61 5.22 -10.02
C GLU A 70 -1.77 6.26 -9.97
N GLU A 71 -1.89 7.08 -11.01
CA GLU A 71 -3.07 7.92 -11.23
C GLU A 71 -4.17 7.04 -11.82
N LEU A 72 -5.16 6.67 -11.00
CA LEU A 72 -6.32 5.87 -11.38
C LEU A 72 -7.48 6.75 -11.83
#